data_AF-A0A961V9W1-F1
#
_entry.id   AF-A0A961V9W1-F1
#
_cell.length_a   1.000
_cell.length_b   1.000
_cell.length_c   1.000
_cell.angle_alpha   90.00
_cell.angle_beta   90.00
_cell.angle_gamma   90.00
#
_symmetry.space_group_name_H-M   'P 1'
#
loop_
_entity.id
_entity.type
_entity.pdbx_description
1 polymer ?
#
loop_
_entity_poly.entity_id
_entity_poly.type
_entity_poly.pdbx_seq_one_letter_code
_entity_poly.pdbx_strand_id
1 'polypeptide(L)'
;ASIPTPQPVHYRPMFGAYGKALTKSSVNFVSQLAIDEGLHGALGVEKDFVAVKNTRGGIGKRSMKLNDTLPAIEVDPETYEVRANGELLTCEPATVLPMAQRYFLF
;
A
#
# COMPACT_ATOMS: atom_id res chain seq x y z
N ALA A 1 -33.95 9.99 -0.30
CA ALA A 1 -33.97 10.02 -1.77
C ALA A 1 -34.65 8.75 -2.29
N SER A 2 -35.27 8.78 -3.47
CA SER A 2 -35.97 7.63 -4.05
C SER A 2 -35.03 6.56 -4.65
N ILE A 3 -33.80 6.95 -4.98
CA ILE A 3 -32.73 6.11 -5.56
C ILE A 3 -31.36 6.56 -4.98
N PRO A 4 -30.24 5.84 -5.19
CA PRO A 4 -28.97 6.14 -4.50
C PRO A 4 -28.08 7.22 -5.15
N THR A 5 -28.39 7.68 -6.36
CA THR A 5 -27.63 8.70 -7.11
C THR A 5 -27.86 10.18 -6.74
N PRO A 6 -28.95 10.59 -6.07
CA PRO A 6 -29.17 11.98 -5.69
C PRO A 6 -28.14 12.50 -4.68
N GLN A 7 -27.84 13.78 -4.78
CA GLN A 7 -26.84 14.48 -3.97
C GLN A 7 -27.29 14.64 -2.50
N PRO A 8 -26.34 14.75 -1.54
CA PRO A 8 -24.88 14.75 -1.72
C PRO A 8 -24.28 13.33 -1.83
N VAL A 9 -23.52 13.10 -2.90
CA VAL A 9 -22.76 11.86 -3.09
C VAL A 9 -21.41 12.00 -2.42
N HIS A 10 -21.14 11.12 -1.45
CA HIS A 10 -19.86 11.02 -0.76
C HIS A 10 -19.60 9.58 -0.33
N TYR A 11 -18.35 9.24 -0.03
CA TYR A 11 -17.99 7.92 0.48
C TYR A 11 -18.67 7.65 1.83
N ARG A 12 -19.18 6.43 1.99
CA ARG A 12 -19.83 5.93 3.21
C ARG A 12 -19.44 4.46 3.40
N PRO A 13 -19.32 3.98 4.64
CA PRO A 13 -19.14 2.54 4.87
C PRO A 13 -20.35 1.76 4.33
N MET A 14 -20.08 0.58 3.77
CA MET A 14 -21.10 -0.36 3.29
C MET A 14 -21.23 -1.54 4.27
N PHE A 15 -22.14 -2.48 3.99
CA PHE A 15 -22.46 -3.59 4.90
C PHE A 15 -21.24 -4.38 5.43
N GLY A 16 -20.20 -4.54 4.61
CA GLY A 16 -18.95 -5.22 5.01
C GLY A 16 -18.16 -4.51 6.11
N ALA A 17 -18.46 -3.25 6.43
CA ALA A 17 -17.81 -2.52 7.52
C ALA A 17 -18.46 -2.74 8.89
N TYR A 18 -19.56 -3.50 8.97
CA TYR A 18 -20.39 -3.58 10.18
C TYR A 18 -20.54 -5.00 10.73
N GLY A 19 -20.79 -5.09 12.04
CA GLY A 19 -21.10 -6.34 12.74
C GLY A 19 -20.09 -7.45 12.49
N LYS A 20 -20.58 -8.69 12.35
CA LYS A 20 -19.75 -9.86 12.03
C LYS A 20 -19.30 -9.90 10.57
N ALA A 21 -19.88 -9.09 9.68
CA ALA A 21 -19.41 -9.02 8.29
C ALA A 21 -17.99 -8.45 8.23
N LEU A 22 -17.68 -7.44 9.06
CA LEU A 22 -16.34 -6.86 9.18
C LEU A 22 -15.26 -7.90 9.50
N THR A 23 -15.56 -8.82 10.41
CA THR A 23 -14.58 -9.83 10.84
C THR A 23 -14.43 -10.96 9.82
N LYS A 24 -15.45 -11.20 8.98
CA LYS A 24 -15.43 -12.20 7.91
C LYS A 24 -14.93 -11.67 6.56
N SER A 25 -14.91 -10.36 6.36
CA SER A 25 -14.44 -9.73 5.12
C SER A 25 -13.05 -9.10 5.25
N SER A 26 -12.34 -9.33 6.36
CA SER A 26 -10.98 -8.84 6.57
C SER A 26 -10.15 -9.80 7.42
N VAL A 27 -8.84 -9.71 7.29
CA VAL A 27 -7.87 -10.56 8.00
C VAL A 27 -6.83 -9.71 8.69
N ASN A 28 -6.17 -10.27 9.70
CA ASN A 28 -4.97 -9.70 10.29
C ASN A 28 -3.74 -10.48 9.80
N PHE A 29 -2.79 -9.78 9.17
CA PHE A 29 -1.51 -10.39 8.82
C PHE A 29 -0.60 -10.41 10.04
N VAL A 30 -0.08 -11.60 10.38
CA VAL A 30 0.76 -11.82 11.57
C VAL A 30 1.98 -12.68 11.24
N SER A 31 2.94 -12.79 12.16
CA SER A 31 4.04 -13.76 12.00
C SER A 31 3.50 -15.20 12.07
N GLN A 32 4.21 -16.14 11.45
CA GLN A 32 3.88 -17.56 11.60
C GLN A 32 3.91 -17.99 13.08
N LEU A 33 4.88 -17.49 13.85
CA LEU A 33 5.01 -17.76 15.29
C LEU A 33 3.74 -17.38 16.08
N ALA A 34 3.11 -16.24 15.79
CA ALA A 34 1.90 -15.82 16.49
C ALA A 34 0.72 -16.79 16.28
N ILE A 35 0.64 -17.44 15.12
CA ILE A 35 -0.36 -18.48 14.87
C ILE A 35 0.02 -19.76 15.61
N ASP A 36 1.30 -20.15 15.54
CA ASP A 36 1.81 -21.38 16.16
C ASP A 36 1.66 -21.36 17.69
N GLU A 37 1.85 -20.20 18.33
CA GLU A 37 1.65 -19.99 19.78
C GLU A 37 0.18 -19.77 20.18
N GLY A 38 -0.76 -19.86 19.24
CA GLY A 38 -2.19 -19.74 19.54
C GLY A 38 -2.65 -18.34 19.96
N LEU A 39 -1.90 -17.29 19.58
CA LEU A 39 -2.16 -15.91 20.01
C LEU A 39 -3.56 -15.43 19.63
N HIS A 40 -4.11 -15.91 18.51
CA HIS A 40 -5.48 -15.59 18.09
C HIS A 40 -6.50 -15.91 19.18
N GLY A 41 -6.40 -17.11 19.78
CA GLY A 41 -7.27 -17.53 20.88
C GLY A 41 -6.97 -16.77 22.17
N ALA A 42 -5.68 -16.57 22.49
CA ALA A 42 -5.27 -15.84 23.68
C ALA A 42 -5.78 -14.38 23.72
N LEU A 43 -5.83 -13.72 22.56
CA LEU A 43 -6.36 -12.36 22.43
C LEU A 43 -7.89 -12.31 22.27
N GLY A 44 -8.55 -13.44 22.04
CA GLY A 44 -10.00 -13.51 21.85
C GLY A 44 -10.49 -12.71 20.64
N VAL A 45 -9.65 -12.52 19.62
CA VAL A 45 -10.02 -11.78 18.41
C VAL A 45 -10.83 -12.66 17.46
N GLU A 46 -11.68 -12.04 16.65
CA GLU A 46 -12.57 -12.75 15.72
C GLU A 46 -12.10 -12.76 14.26
N LYS A 47 -11.17 -11.86 13.90
CA LYS A 47 -10.62 -11.78 12.53
C LYS A 47 -9.57 -12.85 12.35
N ASP A 48 -9.67 -13.56 11.24
CA ASP A 48 -8.71 -14.61 10.90
C ASP A 48 -7.28 -14.05 10.83
N PHE A 49 -6.35 -14.83 11.39
CA PHE A 49 -4.93 -14.57 11.27
C PHE A 49 -4.38 -15.22 10.01
N VAL A 50 -3.65 -14.45 9.20
CA VAL A 50 -2.95 -14.93 8.01
C VAL A 50 -1.45 -14.74 8.21
N ALA A 51 -0.69 -15.84 8.16
CA ALA A 51 0.76 -15.78 8.32
C ALA A 51 1.41 -15.04 7.16
N VAL A 52 2.23 -14.04 7.46
CA VAL A 52 3.19 -13.46 6.51
C VAL A 52 4.29 -14.50 6.25
N LYS A 53 4.54 -14.80 4.98
CA LYS A 53 5.52 -15.81 4.53
C LYS A 53 6.40 -15.26 3.42
N ASN A 54 7.52 -15.94 3.17
CA ASN A 54 8.43 -15.67 2.06
C ASN A 54 8.98 -14.23 2.01
N THR A 55 9.27 -13.63 3.16
CA THR A 55 9.90 -12.30 3.23
C THR A 55 11.41 -12.33 3.00
N ARG A 56 12.01 -13.53 3.05
CA ARG A 56 13.45 -13.78 2.90
C ARG A 56 13.78 -14.90 1.91
N GLY A 57 12.78 -15.68 1.48
CA GLY A 57 12.94 -16.94 0.73
C GLY A 57 13.23 -16.76 -0.76
N GLY A 58 14.07 -15.79 -1.12
CA GLY A 58 14.47 -15.52 -2.50
C GLY A 58 13.69 -14.40 -3.20
N ILE A 59 12.88 -13.63 -2.46
CA ILE A 59 12.38 -12.37 -2.98
C ILE A 59 13.48 -11.30 -2.95
N GLY A 60 13.54 -10.47 -4.00
CA GLY A 60 14.47 -9.36 -4.12
C GLY A 60 13.98 -8.36 -5.15
N LYS A 61 14.84 -7.44 -5.61
CA LYS A 61 14.46 -6.43 -6.61
C LYS A 61 13.86 -7.04 -7.88
N ARG A 62 14.38 -8.20 -8.30
CA ARG A 62 13.90 -8.98 -9.47
C ARG A 62 12.47 -9.53 -9.32
N SER A 63 11.94 -9.60 -8.11
CA SER A 63 10.57 -10.06 -7.85
C SER A 63 9.53 -8.95 -8.02
N MET A 64 9.95 -7.69 -8.08
CA MET A 64 9.07 -6.52 -8.23
C MET A 64 8.45 -6.49 -9.64
N LYS A 65 7.12 -6.60 -9.74
CA LYS A 65 6.43 -6.57 -11.03
C LYS A 65 6.50 -5.17 -11.65
N LEU A 66 6.89 -5.12 -12.92
CA LEU A 66 7.04 -3.89 -13.72
C LEU A 66 8.12 -2.91 -13.19
N ASN A 67 8.90 -3.27 -12.16
CA ASN A 67 9.75 -2.34 -11.41
C ASN A 67 11.05 -3.00 -10.90
N ASP A 68 11.70 -3.82 -11.72
CA ASP A 68 12.79 -4.70 -11.32
C ASP A 68 14.20 -4.21 -11.70
N THR A 69 14.31 -2.99 -12.24
CA THR A 69 15.56 -2.40 -12.72
C THR A 69 16.59 -2.20 -11.60
N LEU A 70 17.86 -2.43 -11.93
CA LEU A 70 19.02 -2.31 -11.01
C LEU A 70 20.13 -1.49 -11.70
N PRO A 71 19.95 -0.19 -11.92
CA PRO A 71 21.01 0.65 -12.47
C PRO A 71 22.14 0.86 -11.45
N ALA A 72 23.34 1.16 -11.93
CA ALA A 72 24.40 1.72 -11.09
C ALA A 72 24.03 3.17 -10.76
N ILE A 73 23.77 3.45 -9.47
CA ILE A 73 23.40 4.78 -8.99
C ILE A 73 24.64 5.45 -8.38
N GLU A 74 24.92 6.67 -8.82
CA GLU A 74 25.99 7.52 -8.31
C GLU A 74 25.39 8.85 -7.84
N VAL A 75 25.89 9.38 -6.72
CA VAL A 75 25.49 10.68 -6.18
C VAL A 75 26.75 11.49 -5.92
N ASP A 76 26.83 12.66 -6.52
CA ASP A 76 27.93 13.60 -6.27
C ASP A 76 27.76 14.23 -4.87
N PRO A 77 28.78 14.17 -3.99
CA PRO A 77 28.65 14.61 -2.60
C PRO A 77 28.64 16.14 -2.42
N GLU A 78 29.06 16.91 -3.42
CA GLU A 78 29.14 18.38 -3.34
C GLU A 78 27.93 19.04 -4.03
N THR A 79 27.56 18.54 -5.21
CA THR A 79 26.50 19.11 -6.06
C THR A 79 25.15 18.41 -5.91
N TYR A 80 25.14 17.20 -5.34
CA TYR A 80 23.97 16.33 -5.22
C TYR A 80 23.36 15.87 -6.54
N GLU A 81 24.12 15.96 -7.65
CA GLU A 81 23.74 15.34 -8.92
C GLU A 81 23.58 13.83 -8.75
N VAL A 82 22.47 13.29 -9.25
CA VAL A 82 22.20 11.85 -9.24
C VAL A 82 22.33 11.30 -10.64
N ARG A 83 23.12 10.24 -10.82
CA ARG A 83 23.30 9.57 -12.12
C ARG A 83 22.88 8.10 -12.05
N ALA A 84 22.26 7.61 -13.12
CA ALA A 84 21.97 6.19 -13.32
C ALA A 84 22.68 5.71 -14.57
N ASN A 85 23.59 4.74 -14.43
CA ASN A 85 24.44 4.27 -15.54
C ASN A 85 25.17 5.43 -16.26
N GLY A 86 25.61 6.44 -15.51
CA GLY A 86 26.28 7.64 -16.02
C GLY A 86 25.35 8.76 -16.51
N GLU A 87 24.06 8.48 -16.73
CA GLU A 87 23.07 9.46 -17.18
C GLU A 87 22.55 10.31 -16.01
N LEU A 88 22.60 11.64 -16.15
CA LEU A 88 22.09 12.57 -15.14
C LEU A 88 20.56 12.47 -15.03
N LEU A 89 20.08 12.13 -13.83
CA LEU A 89 18.67 12.12 -13.51
C LEU A 89 18.24 13.49 -12.99
N THR A 90 17.52 14.23 -13.82
CA THR A 90 16.93 15.51 -13.44
C THR A 90 15.56 15.70 -14.09
N CYS A 91 14.72 16.52 -13.49
CA CYS A 91 13.46 16.94 -14.08
C CYS A 91 13.05 18.30 -13.53
N GLU A 92 12.41 19.10 -14.38
CA GLU A 92 11.84 20.37 -13.94
C GLU A 92 10.62 20.13 -13.04
N PRO A 93 10.42 20.97 -12.02
CA PRO A 93 9.24 20.87 -11.17
C PRO A 93 7.98 21.17 -11.99
N ALA A 94 6.95 20.33 -11.84
CA ALA A 94 5.65 20.59 -12.42
C ALA A 94 4.90 21.68 -11.63
N THR A 95 4.38 22.70 -12.32
CA THR A 95 3.62 23.80 -11.70
C THR A 95 2.15 23.48 -11.47
N VAL A 96 1.62 22.49 -12.20
CA VAL A 96 0.23 22.01 -12.11
C VAL A 96 0.22 20.49 -12.30
N LEU A 97 -0.60 19.78 -11.53
CA LEU A 97 -0.76 18.32 -11.61
C LEU A 97 -2.19 17.91 -11.97
N PRO A 98 -2.37 16.81 -12.71
CA PRO A 98 -3.68 16.17 -12.83
C PRO A 98 -4.13 15.62 -11.47
N MET A 99 -5.41 15.22 -11.37
CA MET A 99 -5.96 14.64 -10.14
C MET A 99 -5.86 15.55 -8.90
N ALA A 100 -5.82 16.88 -9.08
CA ALA A 100 -5.71 17.86 -7.99
C ALA A 100 -6.96 18.78 -7.94
N GLN A 101 -6.80 20.09 -8.16
CA GLN A 101 -7.83 21.15 -8.00
C GLN A 101 -9.18 20.88 -8.69
N ARG A 102 -9.22 20.01 -9.72
CA ARG A 102 -10.48 19.62 -10.39
C ARG A 102 -11.38 18.74 -9.52
N TYR A 103 -10.81 17.91 -8.65
CA TYR A 103 -11.53 16.82 -7.97
C TYR A 103 -11.78 17.07 -6.49
N PHE A 104 -11.01 17.96 -5.87
CA PHE A 104 -11.09 18.25 -4.44
C PHE A 104 -11.74 19.60 -4.21
N LEU A 105 -12.69 19.65 -3.25
CA LEU A 105 -13.33 20.90 -2.85
C LEU A 105 -12.34 21.85 -2.14
N PHE A 106 -11.34 21.27 -1.48
CA PHE A 106 -10.25 21.95 -0.78
C PHE A 106 -8.96 21.17 -0.95
#